data_AF-A0A8S9MJN7-F1
#
_entry.id   AF-A0A8S9MJN7-F1
#
_cell.length_a   1.000
_cell.length_b   1.000
_cell.length_c   1.000
_cell.angle_alpha   90.00
_cell.angle_beta   90.00
_cell.angle_gamma   90.00
#
_symmetry.space_group_name_H-M   'P 1'
#
loop_
_entity.id
_entity.type
_entity.pdbx_description
1 polymer ?
#
loop_
_entity_poly.entity_id
_entity_poly.type
_entity_poly.pdbx_seq_one_letter_code
_entity_poly.pdbx_strand_id
1 'polypeptide(L)'
;MADHDEDETHHHQRPPYMPKETALQALNTIIQLHFEKTLEKKRAIDNQKKKLHNLFTLFFIFLVVVFASLSQPSSRLQCRYFWAPICFLSFSHLIFYISVAQTLRCINGFKYQRRCHKLTLGLATEKLRFVKTVAATAVGEEEISAAAAAGDLEVPYQEPSESYLGKFKE
;
A
#
# COMPACT_ATOMS: atom_id res chain seq x y z
N MET A 1 -23.96 -29.32 56.39
CA MET A 1 -23.39 -30.30 55.45
C MET A 1 -23.70 -29.76 54.06
N ALA A 2 -22.89 -28.93 53.40
CA ALA A 2 -21.46 -28.99 53.07
C ALA A 2 -21.11 -30.14 52.09
N ASP A 3 -20.87 -29.76 50.82
CA ASP A 3 -19.87 -30.20 49.80
C ASP A 3 -20.49 -30.16 48.38
N HIS A 4 -20.03 -29.29 47.46
CA HIS A 4 -18.89 -29.48 46.50
C HIS A 4 -19.23 -30.53 45.44
N ASP A 5 -19.09 -30.38 44.12
CA ASP A 5 -18.38 -29.46 43.21
C ASP A 5 -19.12 -29.51 41.85
N GLU A 6 -19.31 -28.41 41.13
CA GLU A 6 -18.52 -28.02 39.95
C GLU A 6 -18.05 -29.20 39.07
N ASP A 7 -18.74 -29.43 37.95
CA ASP A 7 -18.08 -29.98 36.75
C ASP A 7 -18.73 -29.38 35.50
N GLU A 8 -18.44 -28.10 35.26
CA GLU A 8 -18.54 -27.53 33.91
C GLU A 8 -17.57 -28.30 33.02
N THR A 9 -18.13 -29.24 32.26
CA THR A 9 -17.40 -29.99 31.24
C THR A 9 -17.05 -29.03 30.11
N HIS A 10 -15.97 -28.27 30.29
CA HIS A 10 -15.28 -27.58 29.21
C HIS A 10 -14.84 -28.65 28.22
N HIS A 11 -15.64 -28.83 27.16
CA HIS A 11 -15.19 -29.47 25.95
C HIS A 11 -13.96 -28.70 25.44
N HIS A 12 -12.77 -29.16 25.83
CA HIS A 12 -11.53 -28.86 25.14
C HIS A 12 -11.69 -29.40 23.72
N GLN A 13 -12.24 -28.53 22.86
CA GLN A 13 -12.22 -28.68 21.42
C GLN A 13 -10.74 -28.72 21.06
N ARG A 14 -10.21 -29.94 20.88
CA ARG A 14 -8.86 -30.16 20.40
C ARG A 14 -8.71 -29.27 19.17
N PRO A 15 -7.77 -28.32 19.18
CA PRO A 15 -7.64 -27.41 18.07
C PRO A 15 -7.42 -28.21 16.78
N PRO A 16 -7.96 -27.75 15.64
CA PRO A 16 -7.88 -28.50 14.39
C PRO A 16 -6.41 -28.80 14.10
N TYR A 17 -6.08 -30.09 14.09
CA TYR A 17 -4.75 -30.56 13.74
C TYR A 17 -4.43 -30.12 12.32
N MET A 18 -3.58 -29.11 12.18
CA MET A 18 -3.08 -28.61 10.92
C MET A 18 -1.78 -29.35 10.57
N PRO A 19 -1.76 -30.16 9.48
CA PRO A 19 -0.53 -30.80 9.04
C PRO A 19 0.54 -29.76 8.69
N LYS A 20 1.79 -30.02 9.06
CA LYS A 20 2.94 -29.12 8.80
C LYS A 20 3.08 -28.75 7.32
N GLU A 21 2.78 -29.69 6.42
CA GLU A 21 2.86 -29.50 4.97
C GLU A 21 1.81 -28.50 4.50
N THR A 22 0.60 -28.56 5.07
CA THR A 22 -0.48 -27.61 4.82
C THR A 22 -0.12 -26.22 5.32
N ALA A 23 0.48 -26.12 6.51
CA ALA A 23 0.97 -24.85 7.05
C ALA A 23 2.08 -24.22 6.18
N LEU A 24 3.07 -25.01 5.77
CA LEU A 24 4.14 -24.55 4.88
C LEU A 24 3.61 -24.13 3.51
N GLN A 25 2.68 -24.90 2.94
CA GLN A 25 2.07 -24.58 1.66
C GLN A 25 1.26 -23.27 1.76
N ALA A 26 0.42 -23.12 2.79
CA ALA A 26 -0.37 -21.91 3.01
C ALA A 26 0.51 -20.66 3.15
N LEU A 27 1.57 -20.72 3.97
CA LEU A 27 2.50 -19.59 4.14
C LEU A 27 3.23 -19.23 2.85
N ASN A 28 3.68 -20.22 2.08
CA ASN A 28 4.31 -19.95 0.78
C ASN A 28 3.34 -19.30 -0.22
N THR A 29 2.07 -19.73 -0.25
CA THR A 29 1.04 -19.09 -1.09
C THR A 29 0.79 -17.64 -0.67
N ILE A 30 0.69 -17.36 0.63
CA ILE A 30 0.51 -15.99 1.14
C ILE A 30 1.71 -15.11 0.76
N ILE A 31 2.93 -15.62 0.93
CA ILE A 31 4.17 -14.92 0.55
C ILE A 31 4.16 -14.58 -0.94
N GLN A 32 3.85 -15.55 -1.81
CA GLN A 32 3.81 -15.35 -3.25
C GLN A 32 2.78 -14.28 -3.63
N LEU A 33 1.57 -14.35 -3.05
CA LEU A 33 0.50 -13.40 -3.31
C LEU A 33 0.90 -11.96 -2.92
N HIS A 34 1.43 -11.77 -1.71
CA HIS A 34 1.81 -10.44 -1.22
C HIS A 34 3.05 -9.88 -1.93
N PHE A 35 3.96 -10.74 -2.39
CA PHE A 35 5.08 -10.35 -3.24
C PHE A 35 4.58 -9.85 -4.61
N GLU A 36 3.68 -10.59 -5.26
CA GLU A 36 3.08 -10.19 -6.53
C GLU A 36 2.33 -8.86 -6.40
N LYS A 37 1.49 -8.71 -5.36
CA LYS A 37 0.80 -7.45 -5.06
C LYS A 37 1.78 -6.30 -4.82
N THR A 38 2.90 -6.55 -4.14
CA THR A 38 3.94 -5.54 -3.93
C THR A 38 4.56 -5.06 -5.25
N LEU A 39 4.81 -5.99 -6.19
CA LEU A 39 5.34 -5.66 -7.52
C LEU A 39 4.30 -4.92 -8.38
N GLU A 40 3.05 -5.36 -8.36
CA GLU A 40 1.93 -4.73 -9.05
C GLU A 40 1.78 -3.25 -8.61
N LYS A 41 1.79 -3.00 -7.30
CA LYS A 41 1.72 -1.63 -6.74
C LYS A 41 2.95 -0.80 -7.07
N LYS A 42 4.14 -1.40 -7.11
CA LYS A 42 5.36 -0.70 -7.57
C LYS A 42 5.21 -0.24 -9.02
N ARG A 43 4.77 -1.12 -9.92
CA ARG A 43 4.52 -0.78 -11.34
C ARG A 43 3.47 0.33 -11.48
N ALA A 44 2.40 0.27 -10.69
CA ALA A 44 1.37 1.31 -10.68
C ALA A 44 1.93 2.68 -10.24
N ILE A 45 2.77 2.72 -9.20
CA ILE A 45 3.46 3.95 -8.76
C ILE A 45 4.34 4.51 -9.88
N ASP A 46 5.13 3.66 -10.54
CA ASP A 46 6.04 4.10 -11.59
C ASP A 46 5.27 4.65 -12.81
N ASN A 47 4.12 4.04 -13.16
CA ASN A 47 3.24 4.57 -14.19
C ASN A 47 2.64 5.94 -13.81
N GLN A 48 2.21 6.12 -12.56
CA GLN A 48 1.70 7.42 -12.09
C GLN A 48 2.79 8.50 -12.06
N LYS A 49 4.02 8.16 -11.70
CA LYS A 49 5.17 9.08 -11.79
C LYS A 49 5.45 9.50 -13.23
N LYS A 50 5.33 8.57 -14.19
CA LYS A 50 5.46 8.89 -15.62
C LYS A 50 4.36 9.84 -16.08
N LYS A 51 3.11 9.62 -15.66
CA LYS A 51 2.00 10.56 -15.93
C LYS A 51 2.27 11.94 -15.34
N LEU A 52 2.74 11.99 -14.10
CA LEU A 52 3.10 13.23 -13.42
C LEU A 52 4.18 14.00 -14.20
N HIS A 53 5.25 13.32 -14.62
CA HIS A 53 6.30 13.91 -15.44
C HIS A 53 5.75 14.46 -16.76
N ASN A 54 4.92 13.69 -17.46
CA ASN A 54 4.30 14.14 -18.71
C ASN A 54 3.40 15.37 -18.51
N LEU A 55 2.65 15.44 -17.40
CA LEU A 55 1.86 16.63 -17.06
C LEU A 55 2.74 17.86 -16.88
N PHE A 56 3.85 17.74 -16.15
CA PHE A 56 4.83 18.83 -16.02
C PHE A 56 5.38 19.25 -17.37
N THR A 57 5.81 18.30 -18.21
CA THR A 57 6.34 18.60 -19.55
C THR A 57 5.33 19.36 -20.40
N LEU A 58 4.07 18.90 -20.47
CA LEU A 58 3.02 19.57 -21.22
C LEU A 58 2.73 20.98 -20.68
N PHE A 59 2.70 21.14 -19.34
CA PHE A 59 2.49 22.44 -18.71
C PHE A 59 3.63 23.42 -19.01
N PHE A 60 4.89 22.98 -19.00
CA PHE A 60 6.02 23.83 -19.36
C PHE A 60 6.02 24.21 -20.84
N ILE A 61 5.71 23.28 -21.74
CA ILE A 61 5.55 23.58 -23.17
C ILE A 61 4.44 24.63 -23.36
N PHE A 62 3.30 24.44 -22.68
CA PHE A 62 2.20 25.39 -22.69
C PHE A 62 2.65 26.78 -22.24
N LEU A 63 3.36 26.88 -21.11
CA LEU A 63 3.89 28.16 -20.62
C LEU A 63 4.83 28.81 -21.63
N VAL A 64 5.76 28.06 -22.21
CA VAL A 64 6.69 28.58 -23.23
C VAL A 64 5.92 29.15 -24.43
N VAL A 65 4.90 28.47 -24.93
CA VAL A 65 4.08 28.96 -26.06
C VAL A 65 3.30 30.23 -25.69
N VAL A 66 2.72 30.28 -24.49
CA VAL A 66 1.99 31.46 -24.02
C VAL A 66 2.94 32.65 -23.87
N PHE A 67 4.09 32.47 -23.23
CA PHE A 67 5.09 33.54 -23.08
C PHE A 67 5.67 33.99 -24.42
N ALA A 68 5.96 33.07 -25.34
CA ALA A 68 6.42 33.42 -26.69
C ALA A 68 5.38 34.27 -27.42
N SER A 69 4.09 33.92 -27.31
CA SER A 69 2.98 34.65 -27.91
C SER A 69 2.80 36.05 -27.30
N LEU A 70 2.99 36.18 -25.97
CA LEU A 70 2.93 37.47 -25.27
C LEU A 70 4.16 38.36 -25.50
N SER A 71 5.31 37.77 -25.83
CA SER A 71 6.57 38.49 -26.07
C SER A 71 6.64 39.17 -27.44
N GLN A 72 5.71 38.88 -28.35
CA GLN A 72 5.68 39.50 -29.67
C GLN A 72 5.26 40.99 -29.55
N PRO A 73 6.08 41.93 -30.05
CA PRO A 73 5.76 43.35 -29.98
C PRO A 73 4.57 43.65 -30.89
N SER A 74 3.40 43.88 -30.31
CA SER A 74 2.21 44.31 -31.04
C SER A 74 1.84 45.74 -30.62
N SER A 75 1.96 46.69 -31.54
CA SER A 75 1.66 48.11 -31.37
C SER A 75 0.16 48.43 -31.25
N ARG A 76 -0.71 47.41 -31.07
CA ARG A 76 -2.18 47.55 -31.10
C ARG A 76 -2.93 46.78 -30.00
N LEU A 77 -2.28 46.37 -28.92
CA LEU A 77 -2.98 45.68 -27.82
C LEU A 77 -3.82 46.68 -27.01
N GLN A 78 -5.08 46.83 -27.40
CA GLN A 78 -6.10 47.51 -26.62
C GLN A 78 -6.30 46.75 -25.29
N CYS A 79 -6.28 47.48 -24.17
CA CYS A 79 -6.33 47.01 -22.77
C CYS A 79 -7.47 46.01 -22.44
N ARG A 80 -8.46 45.88 -23.33
CA ARG A 80 -9.64 45.02 -23.18
C ARG A 80 -9.39 43.53 -23.48
N TYR A 81 -8.33 43.18 -24.22
CA TYR A 81 -8.00 41.78 -24.55
C TYR A 81 -6.99 41.12 -23.59
N PHE A 82 -6.46 41.87 -22.60
CA PHE A 82 -5.49 41.34 -21.63
C PHE A 82 -6.09 40.33 -20.64
N TRP A 83 -7.40 40.39 -20.40
CA TRP A 83 -8.09 39.47 -19.51
C TRP A 83 -8.18 38.04 -20.05
N ALA A 84 -8.29 37.86 -21.38
CA ALA A 84 -8.36 36.53 -21.98
C ALA A 84 -7.13 35.65 -21.70
N PRO A 85 -5.87 36.10 -21.92
CA PRO A 85 -4.69 35.31 -21.58
C PRO A 85 -4.52 35.10 -20.07
N ILE A 86 -4.92 36.07 -19.23
CA ILE A 86 -4.89 35.90 -17.76
C ILE A 86 -5.90 34.81 -17.32
N CYS A 87 -7.14 34.87 -17.81
CA CYS A 87 -8.17 33.88 -17.50
C CYS A 87 -7.76 32.49 -17.99
N PHE A 88 -7.17 32.40 -19.19
CA PHE A 88 -6.70 31.14 -19.73
C PHE A 88 -5.51 30.57 -18.93
N LEU A 89 -4.55 31.40 -18.55
CA LEU A 89 -3.41 30.99 -17.73
C LEU A 89 -3.84 30.53 -16.33
N SER A 90 -4.73 31.28 -15.68
CA SER A 90 -5.26 30.94 -14.36
C SER A 90 -6.09 29.65 -14.39
N PHE A 91 -6.93 29.45 -15.40
CA PHE A 91 -7.69 28.22 -15.58
C PHE A 91 -6.78 27.01 -15.84
N SER A 92 -5.79 27.14 -16.71
CA SER A 92 -4.79 26.09 -16.98
C SER A 92 -3.99 25.74 -15.72
N HIS A 93 -3.59 26.74 -14.93
CA HIS A 93 -2.90 26.53 -13.66
C HIS A 93 -3.78 25.79 -12.65
N LEU A 94 -5.06 26.14 -12.55
CA LEU A 94 -6.01 25.45 -11.68
C LEU A 94 -6.18 23.98 -12.07
N ILE A 95 -6.38 23.68 -13.36
CA ILE A 95 -6.49 22.31 -13.86
C ILE A 95 -5.20 21.53 -13.57
N PHE A 96 -4.04 22.14 -13.84
CA PHE A 96 -2.75 21.53 -13.58
C PHE A 96 -2.58 21.19 -12.10
N TYR A 97 -2.88 22.14 -11.22
CA TYR A 97 -2.80 21.96 -9.77
C TYR A 97 -3.69 20.80 -9.29
N ILE A 98 -4.96 20.76 -9.73
CA ILE A 98 -5.89 19.68 -9.38
C ILE A 98 -5.36 18.33 -9.88
N SER A 99 -4.87 18.29 -11.12
CA SER A 99 -4.35 17.06 -11.74
C SER A 99 -3.11 16.53 -11.01
N VAL A 100 -2.19 17.40 -10.61
CA VAL A 100 -1.01 17.05 -9.81
C VAL A 100 -1.43 16.54 -8.43
N ALA A 101 -2.32 17.26 -7.74
CA ALA A 101 -2.81 16.86 -6.43
C ALA A 101 -3.50 15.49 -6.46
N GLN A 102 -4.33 15.22 -7.47
CA GLN A 102 -4.95 13.91 -7.67
C GLN A 102 -3.91 12.81 -7.91
N THR A 103 -2.93 13.06 -8.78
CA THR A 103 -1.86 12.10 -9.10
C THR A 103 -1.01 11.79 -7.87
N LEU A 104 -0.67 12.80 -7.06
CA LEU A 104 0.07 12.63 -5.81
C LEU A 104 -0.73 11.83 -4.77
N ARG A 105 -2.03 12.10 -4.61
CA ARG A 105 -2.91 11.28 -3.74
C ARG A 105 -2.92 9.82 -4.18
N CYS A 106 -3.01 9.53 -5.49
CA CYS A 106 -2.93 8.16 -6.00
C CYS A 106 -1.58 7.51 -5.70
N ILE A 107 -0.47 8.22 -5.93
CA ILE A 107 0.88 7.72 -5.61
C ILE A 107 1.01 7.40 -4.13
N ASN A 108 0.53 8.28 -3.24
CA ASN A 108 0.59 8.09 -1.80
C ASN A 108 -0.27 6.91 -1.34
N GLY A 109 -1.48 6.76 -1.89
CA GLY A 109 -2.33 5.59 -1.65
C GLY A 109 -1.67 4.27 -2.07
N PHE A 110 -1.03 4.24 -3.25
CA PHE A 110 -0.28 3.05 -3.67
C PHE A 110 0.98 2.80 -2.84
N LYS A 111 1.68 3.83 -2.38
CA LYS A 111 2.81 3.68 -1.44
C LYS A 111 2.36 3.09 -0.12
N TYR A 112 1.20 3.52 0.39
CA TYR A 112 0.59 2.95 1.60
C TYR A 112 0.27 1.48 1.41
N GLN A 113 -0.53 1.14 0.38
CA GLN A 113 -0.90 -0.25 0.08
C GLN A 113 0.34 -1.15 -0.12
N ARG A 114 1.34 -0.67 -0.86
CA ARG A 114 2.61 -1.39 -1.05
C ARG A 114 3.32 -1.64 0.29
N ARG A 115 3.28 -0.70 1.23
CA ARG A 115 3.88 -0.86 2.54
C ARG A 115 3.14 -1.91 3.36
N CYS A 116 1.80 -1.91 3.36
CA CYS A 116 1.00 -2.96 4.01
C CYS A 116 1.36 -4.34 3.48
N HIS A 117 1.37 -4.52 2.15
CA HIS A 117 1.76 -5.82 1.55
C HIS A 117 3.18 -6.23 1.93
N LYS A 118 4.12 -5.28 2.03
CA LYS A 118 5.50 -5.56 2.47
C LYS A 118 5.57 -6.00 3.94
N LEU A 119 4.75 -5.40 4.81
CA LEU A 119 4.69 -5.77 6.22
C LEU A 119 4.07 -7.16 6.40
N THR A 120 2.94 -7.43 5.75
CA THR A 120 2.30 -8.76 5.76
C THR A 120 3.22 -9.83 5.18
N LEU A 121 3.94 -9.53 4.09
CA LEU A 121 4.96 -10.40 3.53
C LEU A 121 6.08 -10.71 4.53
N GLY A 122 6.55 -9.69 5.27
CA GLY A 122 7.56 -9.85 6.31
C GLY A 122 7.10 -10.78 7.42
N LEU A 123 5.87 -10.58 7.92
CA LEU A 123 5.25 -11.43 8.94
C LEU A 123 5.09 -12.87 8.45
N ALA A 124 4.57 -13.08 7.24
CA ALA A 124 4.44 -14.43 6.67
C ALA A 124 5.80 -15.14 6.54
N THR A 125 6.84 -14.40 6.16
CA THR A 125 8.21 -14.93 6.05
C THR A 125 8.82 -15.26 7.42
N GLU A 126 8.49 -14.49 8.45
CA GLU A 126 8.89 -14.78 9.83
C GLU A 126 8.22 -16.04 10.36
N LYS A 127 6.90 -16.16 10.18
CA LYS A 127 6.15 -17.37 10.55
C LYS A 127 6.62 -18.60 9.76
N LEU A 128 6.95 -18.45 8.48
CA LEU A 128 7.57 -19.52 7.68
C LEU A 128 8.92 -19.97 8.24
N ARG A 129 9.77 -19.03 8.67
CA ARG A 129 11.05 -19.35 9.33
C ARG A 129 10.82 -20.08 10.65
N PHE A 130 9.88 -19.63 11.47
CA PHE A 130 9.51 -20.30 12.72
C PHE A 130 9.10 -21.75 12.47
N VAL A 131 8.15 -22.00 11.57
CA VAL A 131 7.69 -23.36 11.23
C VAL A 131 8.86 -24.22 10.73
N LYS A 132 9.74 -23.68 9.90
CA LYS A 132 10.91 -24.42 9.39
C LYS A 132 11.92 -24.76 10.49
N THR A 133 12.16 -23.86 11.43
CA THR A 133 13.08 -24.08 12.56
C THR A 133 12.51 -25.08 13.55
N VAL A 134 11.24 -24.95 13.92
CA VAL A 134 10.55 -25.86 14.84
C VAL A 134 10.40 -27.26 14.23
N ALA A 135 10.11 -27.37 12.93
CA ALA A 135 10.03 -28.64 12.21
C ALA A 135 11.36 -29.43 12.20
N ALA A 136 12.50 -28.78 12.46
CA ALA A 136 13.80 -29.44 12.58
C ALA A 136 14.04 -30.07 13.97
N THR A 137 13.11 -29.90 14.92
CA THR A 137 13.19 -30.44 16.29
C THR A 137 12.34 -31.69 16.46
N ALA A 138 12.66 -32.52 17.46
CA ALA A 138 11.97 -33.80 17.71
C ALA A 138 10.49 -33.64 18.14
N VAL A 139 10.10 -32.47 18.66
CA VAL A 139 8.73 -32.15 19.11
C VAL A 139 8.01 -31.24 18.09
N GLY A 140 8.61 -31.04 16.91
CA GLY A 140 8.22 -29.98 15.98
C GLY A 140 6.78 -30.05 15.47
N GLU A 141 6.22 -31.25 15.29
CA GLU A 141 4.82 -31.40 14.83
C GLU A 141 3.80 -30.99 15.89
N GLU A 142 4.08 -31.27 17.17
CA GLU A 142 3.19 -30.92 18.27
C GLU A 142 3.23 -29.40 18.54
N GLU A 143 4.41 -28.79 18.48
CA GLU A 143 4.58 -27.34 18.66
C GLU A 143 4.00 -26.54 17.48
N ILE A 144 4.13 -27.01 16.23
CA ILE A 144 3.46 -26.39 15.06
C ILE A 144 1.94 -26.52 15.17
N SER A 145 1.44 -27.68 15.63
CA SER A 145 0.01 -27.88 15.83
C SER A 145 -0.54 -26.98 16.93
N ALA A 146 0.20 -26.79 18.03
CA ALA A 146 -0.13 -25.87 19.12
C ALA A 146 -0.06 -24.39 18.68
N ALA A 147 0.93 -24.02 17.85
CA ALA A 147 1.01 -22.67 17.29
C ALA A 147 -0.13 -22.39 16.29
N ALA A 148 -0.51 -23.38 15.46
CA ALA A 148 -1.67 -23.26 14.58
C ALA A 148 -2.99 -23.14 15.38
N ALA A 149 -3.12 -23.92 16.46
CA ALA A 149 -4.23 -23.87 17.40
C ALA A 149 -4.42 -22.51 18.06
N ALA A 150 -3.32 -21.88 18.46
CA ALA A 150 -3.29 -20.58 19.10
C ALA A 150 -3.52 -19.41 18.12
N GLY A 151 -3.70 -19.69 16.82
CA GLY A 151 -3.79 -18.65 15.79
C GLY A 151 -2.44 -18.02 15.43
N ASP A 152 -1.34 -18.52 15.98
CA ASP A 152 0.00 -17.96 15.78
C ASP A 152 0.53 -18.16 14.36
N LEU A 153 -0.04 -19.07 13.58
CA LEU A 153 0.26 -19.23 12.15
C LEU A 153 -0.61 -18.37 11.24
N GLU A 154 -1.64 -17.71 11.78
CA GLU A 154 -2.46 -16.78 11.00
C GLU A 154 -1.63 -15.54 10.64
N VAL A 155 -1.77 -15.09 9.40
CA VAL A 155 -1.08 -13.89 8.91
C VAL A 155 -2.12 -12.78 8.74
N PRO A 156 -2.41 -12.00 9.80
CA PRO A 156 -3.31 -10.87 9.69
C PRO A 156 -2.72 -9.79 8.78
N TYR A 157 -3.60 -9.05 8.11
CA TYR A 157 -3.19 -7.90 7.32
C TYR A 157 -2.50 -6.87 8.22
N GLN A 158 -1.35 -6.36 7.77
CA GLN A 158 -0.50 -5.48 8.58
C GLN A 158 -0.59 -4.05 8.06
N GLU A 159 -0.90 -3.13 8.96
CA GLU A 159 -0.95 -1.70 8.67
C GLU A 159 0.31 -1.00 9.19
N PRO A 160 0.84 -0.01 8.47
CA PRO A 160 1.87 0.86 8.99
C PRO A 160 1.38 1.59 10.23
N SER A 161 2.29 1.89 11.17
CA SER A 161 1.96 2.71 12.33
C SER A 161 1.43 4.10 11.95
N GLU A 162 0.65 4.72 12.82
CA GLU A 162 0.10 6.07 12.65
C GLU A 162 1.17 7.13 12.30
N SER A 163 2.38 6.98 12.84
CA SER A 163 3.53 7.85 12.49
C SER A 163 3.90 7.80 11.00
N TYR A 164 3.68 6.67 10.32
CA TYR A 164 3.89 6.55 8.88
C TYR A 164 2.83 7.30 8.07
N LEU A 165 1.59 7.39 8.56
CA LEU A 165 0.52 8.19 7.94
C LEU A 165 0.84 9.69 7.99
N GLY A 166 1.52 10.15 9.05
CA GLY A 166 2.01 11.53 9.17
C GLY A 166 2.84 11.99 7.97
N LYS A 167 3.58 11.07 7.33
CA LYS A 167 4.40 11.38 6.13
C LYS A 167 3.61 11.74 4.88
N PHE A 168 2.29 11.57 4.89
CA PHE A 168 1.41 11.86 3.76
C PHE A 168 0.43 13.01 4.03
N LYS A 169 0.46 13.58 5.24
CA LYS A 169 -0.46 14.61 5.71
C LYS A 169 0.12 16.03 5.57
N GLU A 170 1.42 16.13 5.27
CA GLU A 170 2.13 17.35 4.86
C GLU A 170 2.18 17.47 3.33
#